data_AF-A0AAF0QG00-F1
#
_entry.id   AF-A0AAF0QG00-F1
#
_cell.length_a   1.000
_cell.length_b   1.000
_cell.length_c   1.000
_cell.angle_alpha   90.00
_cell.angle_beta   90.00
_cell.angle_gamma   90.00
#
_symmetry.space_group_name_H-M   'P 1'
#
loop_
_entity.id
_entity.type
_entity.pdbx_description
1 polymer ?
#
loop_
_entity_poly.entity_id
_entity_poly.type
_entity_poly.pdbx_seq_one_letter_code
_entity_poly.pdbx_strand_id
1 'polypeptide(L)'
;MMGGALHDKNVNIVVGKLATMIPLFLTSTKFYSKRLDLYANKLPNYIEKSQSDPLEVKHMTRVPQQEESFNDCGLYTCLFPEYITNEVFDMLLLISMQSTIIKGMSQSYALWKNKE
;
A
#
# COMPACT_ATOMS: atom_id res chain seq x y z
N MET A 1 4.59 27.13 13.06
CA MET A 1 4.32 25.81 12.44
C MET A 1 3.80 26.01 11.02
N MET A 2 4.69 26.20 10.03
CA MET A 2 4.32 26.41 8.61
C MET A 2 4.74 25.21 7.73
N GLY A 3 5.67 24.37 8.21
CA GLY A 3 6.24 23.25 7.46
C GLY A 3 5.31 22.06 7.28
N GLY A 4 4.45 21.74 8.26
CA GLY A 4 3.52 20.60 8.18
C GLY A 4 2.45 20.80 7.10
N ALA A 5 1.79 21.95 7.07
CA ALA A 5 0.76 22.23 6.06
C ALA A 5 1.31 22.28 4.62
N LEU A 6 2.55 22.71 4.44
CA LEU A 6 3.21 22.70 3.13
C LEU A 6 3.60 21.27 2.72
N HIS A 7 4.06 20.46 3.67
CA HIS A 7 4.37 19.05 3.46
C HIS A 7 3.12 18.26 3.02
N ASP A 8 2.00 18.42 3.74
CA ASP A 8 0.73 17.73 3.43
C ASP A 8 0.21 18.09 2.03
N LYS A 9 0.32 19.36 1.64
CA LYS A 9 -0.05 19.82 0.29
C LYS A 9 0.76 19.10 -0.79
N ASN A 10 2.06 18.99 -0.60
CA ASN A 10 2.94 18.34 -1.57
C ASN A 10 2.68 16.83 -1.65
N VAL A 11 2.47 16.18 -0.51
CA VAL A 11 2.07 14.77 -0.44
C VAL A 11 0.77 14.55 -1.21
N ASN A 12 -0.25 15.39 -1.00
CA ASN A 12 -1.54 15.25 -1.67
C ASN A 12 -1.44 15.41 -3.19
N ILE A 13 -0.59 16.31 -3.68
CA ILE A 13 -0.34 16.47 -5.12
C ILE A 13 0.27 15.20 -5.71
N VAL A 14 1.27 14.62 -5.04
CA VAL A 14 1.95 13.41 -5.52
C VAL A 14 1.01 12.20 -5.47
N VAL A 15 0.31 12.01 -4.35
CA VAL A 15 -0.65 10.92 -4.17
C VAL A 15 -1.78 11.01 -5.19
N GLY A 16 -2.31 12.21 -5.46
CA GLY A 16 -3.34 12.41 -6.48
C GLY A 16 -2.88 12.05 -7.90
N LYS A 17 -1.63 12.37 -8.26
CA LYS A 17 -1.04 11.94 -9.54
C LYS A 17 -0.93 10.42 -9.63
N LEU A 18 -0.45 9.77 -8.57
CA LEU A 18 -0.35 8.30 -8.53
C LEU A 18 -1.73 7.64 -8.60
N ALA A 19 -2.72 8.17 -7.89
CA ALA A 19 -4.10 7.69 -7.92
C ALA A 19 -4.72 7.75 -9.32
N THR A 20 -4.25 8.66 -10.18
CA THR A 20 -4.66 8.75 -11.60
C THR A 20 -3.82 7.84 -12.49
N MET A 21 -2.51 7.83 -12.31
CA MET A 21 -1.58 7.09 -13.17
C MET A 21 -1.70 5.57 -13.03
N ILE A 22 -1.88 5.06 -11.82
CA ILE A 22 -1.91 3.62 -11.55
C ILE A 22 -3.06 2.92 -12.30
N PRO A 23 -4.33 3.37 -12.20
CA PRO A 23 -5.44 2.78 -12.97
C PRO A 23 -5.23 2.81 -14.48
N LEU A 24 -4.70 3.92 -15.01
CA LEU A 24 -4.36 4.06 -16.43
C LEU A 24 -3.29 3.06 -16.87
N PHE A 25 -2.25 2.88 -16.06
CA PHE A 25 -1.20 1.91 -16.32
C PHE A 25 -1.71 0.46 -16.28
N LEU A 26 -2.48 0.11 -15.26
CA LEU A 26 -3.07 -1.24 -15.13
C LEU A 26 -4.04 -1.55 -16.27
N THR A 27 -4.84 -0.56 -16.67
CA THR A 27 -5.76 -0.70 -17.81
C THR A 27 -5.01 -0.86 -19.14
N SER A 28 -4.02 0.01 -19.41
CA SER A 28 -3.24 -0.04 -20.66
C SER A 28 -2.42 -1.32 -20.82
N THR A 29 -1.94 -1.91 -19.72
CA THR A 29 -1.23 -3.20 -19.70
C THR A 29 -2.16 -4.42 -19.74
N LYS A 30 -3.49 -4.20 -19.85
CA LYS A 30 -4.53 -5.24 -19.83
C LYS A 30 -4.46 -6.10 -18.56
N PHE A 31 -4.02 -5.53 -17.44
CA PHE A 31 -3.83 -6.24 -16.18
C PHE A 31 -5.13 -6.94 -15.74
N TYR A 32 -6.24 -6.22 -15.72
CA TYR A 32 -7.53 -6.77 -15.26
C TYR A 32 -8.09 -7.86 -16.17
N SER A 33 -7.75 -7.85 -17.47
CA SER A 33 -8.11 -8.96 -18.38
C SER A 33 -7.36 -10.25 -18.04
N LYS A 34 -6.17 -10.15 -17.43
CA LYS A 34 -5.38 -11.29 -16.94
C LYS A 34 -5.76 -11.73 -15.53
N ARG A 35 -6.40 -10.84 -14.76
CA ARG A 35 -6.85 -11.04 -13.38
C ARG A 35 -8.35 -10.82 -13.27
N LEU A 36 -9.12 -11.71 -13.91
CA LEU A 36 -10.58 -11.65 -13.92
C LEU A 36 -11.21 -11.78 -12.51
N ASP A 37 -10.45 -12.31 -11.56
CA ASP A 37 -10.76 -12.32 -10.13
C ASP A 37 -10.81 -10.92 -9.51
N LEU A 38 -10.00 -9.99 -10.04
CA LEU A 38 -9.91 -8.60 -9.62
C LEU A 38 -10.72 -7.64 -10.50
N TYR A 39 -11.44 -8.16 -11.50
CA TYR A 39 -12.22 -7.34 -12.42
C TYR A 39 -13.30 -6.58 -11.64
N ALA A 40 -13.16 -5.25 -11.57
CA ALA A 40 -13.79 -4.42 -10.54
C ALA A 40 -15.33 -4.45 -10.54
N ASN A 41 -15.93 -4.97 -11.61
CA ASN A 41 -17.35 -5.26 -11.79
C ASN A 41 -17.92 -6.21 -10.72
N LYS A 42 -17.05 -6.90 -9.96
CA LYS A 42 -17.44 -7.81 -8.87
C LYS A 42 -17.37 -7.17 -7.47
N LEU A 43 -16.80 -5.97 -7.35
CA LEU A 43 -16.69 -5.24 -6.08
C LEU A 43 -17.77 -4.15 -6.01
N PRO A 44 -18.64 -4.12 -4.98
CA PRO A 44 -19.75 -3.18 -4.89
C PRO A 44 -19.34 -1.70 -5.08
N ASN A 45 -18.18 -1.32 -4.56
CA ASN A 45 -17.67 0.07 -4.63
C ASN A 45 -17.13 0.49 -6.01
N TYR A 46 -17.02 -0.45 -6.95
CA TYR A 46 -16.39 -0.26 -8.26
C TYR A 46 -17.26 -0.74 -9.43
N ILE A 47 -18.49 -1.20 -9.17
CA ILE A 47 -19.37 -1.77 -10.20
C ILE A 47 -19.77 -0.77 -11.28
N GLU A 48 -19.84 0.52 -10.93
CA GLU A 48 -20.18 1.62 -11.86
C GLU A 48 -18.96 2.45 -12.28
N LYS A 49 -17.76 2.07 -11.87
CA LYS A 49 -16.53 2.82 -12.16
C LYS A 49 -15.76 2.18 -13.31
N SER A 50 -15.19 3.00 -14.18
CA SER A 50 -14.23 2.52 -15.19
C SER A 50 -12.96 2.03 -14.50
N GLN A 51 -12.31 1.03 -15.08
CA GLN A 51 -11.00 0.54 -14.63
C GLN A 51 -9.88 1.60 -14.73
N SER A 52 -10.13 2.65 -15.53
CA SER A 52 -9.23 3.79 -15.71
C SER A 52 -9.57 4.97 -14.79
N ASP A 53 -10.66 4.90 -14.04
CA ASP A 53 -11.05 6.02 -13.16
C ASP A 53 -10.00 6.20 -12.06
N PRO A 54 -9.73 7.44 -11.64
CA PRO A 54 -8.81 7.70 -10.54
C PRO A 54 -9.23 6.96 -9.27
N LEU A 55 -8.24 6.46 -8.53
CA LEU A 55 -8.49 5.84 -7.23
C LEU A 55 -8.95 6.89 -6.22
N GLU A 56 -9.91 6.51 -5.37
CA GLU A 56 -10.29 7.31 -4.21
C GLU A 56 -9.12 7.33 -3.21
N VAL A 57 -8.68 8.52 -2.84
CA VAL A 57 -7.61 8.72 -1.85
C VAL A 57 -8.23 9.00 -0.49
N LYS A 58 -7.89 8.18 0.51
CA LYS A 58 -8.30 8.37 1.90
C LYS A 58 -7.08 8.61 2.78
N HIS A 59 -7.09 9.72 3.51
CA HIS A 59 -6.08 10.01 4.52
C HIS A 59 -6.51 9.45 5.86
N MET A 60 -5.70 8.56 6.43
CA MET A 60 -5.95 7.98 7.74
C MET A 60 -5.11 8.72 8.78
N THR A 61 -5.77 9.44 9.69
CA THR A 61 -5.10 10.30 10.68
C THR A 61 -5.03 9.70 12.08
N ARG A 62 -5.73 8.58 12.33
CA ARG A 62 -5.78 7.90 13.63
C ARG A 62 -5.26 6.47 13.54
N VAL A 63 -4.20 6.28 12.75
CA VAL A 63 -3.48 5.00 12.71
C VAL A 63 -2.31 5.06 13.68
N PRO A 64 -1.94 3.94 14.30
CA PRO A 64 -0.72 3.84 15.09
C PRO A 64 0.46 4.41 14.31
N GLN A 65 1.13 5.39 14.92
CA GLN A 65 2.31 6.04 14.36
C GLN A 65 3.54 5.42 14.99
N GLN A 66 4.59 5.31 14.17
CA GLN A 66 5.91 4.99 14.66
C GLN A 66 6.43 6.15 15.52
N GLU A 67 7.04 5.81 16.64
CA GLU A 67 7.79 6.74 17.48
C GLU A 67 9.02 7.27 16.73
N GLU A 68 9.27 8.58 16.80
CA GLU A 68 10.28 9.27 15.99
C GLU A 68 11.71 8.71 16.18
N SER A 69 11.99 8.11 17.34
CA SER A 69 13.29 7.52 17.67
C SER A 69 13.54 6.13 17.06
N PHE A 70 12.53 5.50 16.46
CA PHE A 70 12.65 4.17 15.87
C PHE A 70 12.84 4.27 14.36
N ASN A 71 13.26 3.17 13.71
CA ASN A 71 13.43 3.09 12.26
C ASN A 71 12.72 1.84 11.69
N ASP A 72 11.44 1.70 12.02
CA ASP A 72 10.58 0.55 11.69
C ASP A 72 9.42 0.93 10.75
N CYS A 73 9.59 1.97 9.93
CA CYS A 73 8.53 2.50 9.06
C CYS A 73 8.03 1.48 8.03
N GLY A 74 8.95 0.66 7.50
CA GLY A 74 8.60 -0.43 6.60
C GLY A 74 7.70 -1.47 7.27
N LEU A 75 7.85 -1.66 8.58
CA LEU A 75 7.10 -2.62 9.34
C LEU A 75 5.68 -2.11 9.67
N TYR A 76 5.56 -0.84 10.07
CA TYR A 76 4.26 -0.17 10.19
C TYR A 76 3.50 -0.21 8.85
N THR A 77 4.21 -0.02 7.74
CA THR A 77 3.63 -0.13 6.38
C THR A 77 3.10 -1.55 6.10
N CYS A 78 3.82 -2.60 6.51
CA CYS A 78 3.38 -3.99 6.32
C CYS A 78 2.14 -4.36 7.15
N LEU A 79 1.97 -3.78 8.33
CA LEU A 79 0.84 -4.06 9.23
C LEU A 79 -0.39 -3.23 8.90
N PHE A 80 -0.19 -2.10 8.24
CA PHE A 80 -1.26 -1.18 7.90
C PHE A 80 -2.46 -1.86 7.21
N PRO A 81 -2.31 -2.77 6.23
CA PRO A 81 -3.45 -3.46 5.62
C PRO A 81 -4.23 -4.32 6.62
N GLU A 82 -3.55 -4.99 7.55
CA GLU A 82 -4.19 -5.81 8.57
C GLU A 82 -4.95 -4.94 9.58
N TYR A 83 -4.35 -3.82 10.00
CA TYR A 83 -5.01 -2.82 10.84
C TYR A 83 -6.27 -2.24 10.17
N ILE A 84 -6.19 -1.87 8.89
CA ILE A 84 -7.36 -1.33 8.17
C ILE A 84 -8.46 -2.37 7.97
N THR A 85 -8.12 -3.66 7.93
CA THR A 85 -9.09 -4.74 7.71
C THR A 85 -9.75 -5.17 9.03
N ASN A 86 -8.98 -5.28 10.10
CA ASN A 86 -9.40 -5.91 11.36
C ASN A 86 -9.49 -4.93 12.54
N GLU A 87 -9.05 -3.68 12.38
CA GLU A 87 -8.88 -2.68 13.45
C GLU A 87 -7.93 -3.12 14.59
N VAL A 88 -7.15 -4.19 14.36
CA VAL A 88 -6.19 -4.72 15.32
C VAL A 88 -4.79 -4.30 14.90
N PHE A 89 -4.08 -3.63 15.81
CA PHE A 89 -2.66 -3.36 15.68
C PHE A 89 -1.90 -4.19 16.71
N ASP A 90 -1.49 -5.39 16.34
CA ASP A 90 -0.85 -6.33 17.26
C ASP A 90 0.68 -6.32 17.10
N MET A 91 1.36 -5.78 18.12
CA MET A 91 2.82 -5.74 18.21
C MET A 91 3.49 -7.10 18.46
N LEU A 92 2.73 -8.16 18.71
CA LEU A 92 3.23 -9.53 18.85
C LEU A 92 3.16 -10.30 17.52
N LEU A 93 2.12 -10.06 16.71
CA LEU A 93 2.09 -10.44 15.29
C LEU A 93 3.36 -9.94 14.57
N LEU A 94 3.77 -8.73 14.93
CA LEU A 94 4.97 -8.00 14.56
C LEU A 94 6.30 -8.77 14.74
N ILE A 95 6.54 -9.43 15.87
CA ILE A 95 7.77 -10.23 16.09
C ILE A 95 7.74 -11.49 15.21
N SER A 96 6.57 -12.10 15.04
CA SER A 96 6.38 -13.28 14.19
C SER A 96 6.54 -12.96 12.70
N MET A 97 6.03 -11.80 12.27
CA MET A 97 6.13 -11.30 10.91
C MET A 97 7.53 -10.82 10.60
N GLN A 98 8.27 -10.19 11.53
CA GLN A 98 9.67 -9.85 11.30
C GLN A 98 10.50 -11.08 10.95
N SER A 99 10.36 -12.18 11.69
CA SER A 99 11.06 -13.44 11.39
C SER A 99 10.73 -13.94 9.98
N THR A 100 9.45 -13.88 9.61
CA THR A 100 8.94 -14.43 8.34
C THR A 100 9.27 -13.54 7.15
N ILE A 101 9.12 -12.22 7.29
CA ILE A 101 9.43 -11.22 6.27
C ILE A 101 10.94 -11.13 6.06
N ILE A 102 11.76 -11.11 7.11
CA ILE A 102 13.22 -11.13 6.96
C ILE A 102 13.68 -12.41 6.26
N LYS A 103 13.11 -13.57 6.62
CA LYS A 103 13.38 -14.83 5.90
C LYS A 103 12.95 -14.76 4.43
N GLY A 104 11.74 -14.26 4.16
CA GLY A 104 11.21 -14.13 2.80
C GLY A 104 12.01 -13.16 1.93
N MET A 105 12.41 -12.01 2.48
CA MET A 105 13.28 -11.04 1.79
C MET A 105 14.68 -11.61 1.56
N SER A 106 15.26 -12.30 2.53
CA SER A 106 16.57 -12.96 2.38
C SER A 106 16.54 -14.04 1.30
N GLN A 107 15.47 -14.85 1.26
CA GLN A 107 15.27 -15.86 0.23
C GLN A 107 15.05 -15.24 -1.15
N SER A 108 14.23 -14.20 -1.25
CA SER A 108 13.97 -13.49 -2.50
C SER A 108 15.24 -12.82 -3.05
N TYR A 109 16.05 -12.22 -2.17
CA TYR A 109 17.35 -11.65 -2.52
C TYR A 109 18.35 -12.72 -2.98
N ALA A 110 18.43 -13.86 -2.27
CA ALA A 110 19.27 -14.98 -2.69
C ALA A 110 18.84 -15.55 -4.05
N LEU A 111 17.54 -15.67 -4.29
CA LEU A 111 16.98 -16.12 -5.57
C LEU A 111 17.24 -15.11 -6.71
N TRP A 112 17.21 -13.81 -6.42
CA TRP A 112 17.55 -12.77 -7.39
C TRP A 112 19.05 -12.82 -7.72
N LYS A 113 19.92 -12.89 -6.71
CA LYS A 113 21.38 -12.94 -6.89
C LYS A 113 21.85 -14.18 -7.65
N ASN A 114 21.15 -15.30 -7.52
CA ASN A 114 21.46 -16.54 -8.24
C ASN A 114 20.95 -16.56 -9.70
N LYS A 115 20.29 -15.49 -10.16
CA LYS A 115 19.88 -15.29 -11.56
C LYS A 115 20.81 -14.34 -12.34
N GLU A 116 21.80 -13.76 -11.67
CA GLU A 116 22.95 -13.05 -12.26
C GLU A 116 24.17 -13.98 -12.32
#